data_AF-A0A2G2A147-F1
#
_entry.id   AF-A0A2G2A147-F1
#
_cell.length_a   1.000
_cell.length_b   1.000
_cell.length_c   1.000
_cell.angle_alpha   90.00
_cell.angle_beta   90.00
_cell.angle_gamma   90.00
#
_symmetry.space_group_name_H-M   'P 1'
#
loop_
_entity.id
_entity.type
_entity.pdbx_description
1 polymer ?
#
loop_
_entity_poly.entity_id
_entity_poly.type
_entity_poly.pdbx_seq_one_letter_code
_entity_poly.pdbx_strand_id
1 'polypeptide(L)'
;MRAPKKITSAFEMVMSDISYKRELPGKDIWQTYAESIKKGADCEDLKLAMRQALLLKGYKDQNIQLIAGRLLRGRYKGEMHMVLRVVDHGQVWILDSLLSRPKPFESYMDRYLKEEYLLSHTGLYYHGHKFMERDLVPKWQRYQRILREEMSEKMKDKKWKDLQVTL
;
A
#
# COMPACT_ATOMS: atom_id res chain seq x y z
N MET A 1 19.03 -4.51 -11.45
CA MET A 1 18.99 -3.51 -10.36
C MET A 1 18.39 -4.12 -9.09
N ARG A 2 18.91 -3.78 -7.91
CA ARG A 2 18.37 -4.21 -6.60
C ARG A 2 17.65 -3.03 -5.95
N ALA A 3 16.57 -3.30 -5.22
CA ALA A 3 15.85 -2.27 -4.49
C ALA A 3 16.68 -1.74 -3.31
N PRO A 4 16.46 -0.48 -2.89
CA PRO A 4 17.04 0.08 -1.67
C PRO A 4 16.82 -0.82 -0.45
N LYS A 5 17.80 -0.83 0.49
CA LYS A 5 17.74 -1.66 1.71
C LYS A 5 16.49 -1.38 2.54
N LYS A 6 16.09 -0.10 2.66
CA LYS A 6 14.90 0.28 3.43
C LYS A 6 13.62 -0.30 2.80
N ILE A 7 13.45 -0.17 1.48
CA ILE A 7 12.33 -0.75 0.74
C ILE A 7 12.29 -2.28 0.90
N THR A 8 13.43 -2.93 0.69
CA THR A 8 13.55 -4.38 0.80
C THR A 8 13.19 -4.86 2.21
N SER A 9 13.73 -4.22 3.25
CA SER A 9 13.41 -4.59 4.63
C SER A 9 11.97 -4.27 5.06
N ALA A 10 11.30 -3.29 4.45
CA ALA A 10 9.88 -3.03 4.71
C ALA A 10 9.01 -4.13 4.09
N PHE A 11 9.35 -4.51 2.86
CA PHE A 11 8.71 -5.61 2.17
C PHE A 11 8.86 -6.92 2.96
N GLU A 12 10.10 -7.28 3.33
CA GLU A 12 10.40 -8.53 4.04
C GLU A 12 9.70 -8.60 5.41
N MET A 13 9.72 -7.52 6.18
CA MET A 13 9.03 -7.41 7.47
C MET A 13 7.53 -7.74 7.34
N VAL A 14 6.84 -7.17 6.36
CA VAL A 14 5.41 -7.46 6.18
C VAL A 14 5.17 -8.89 5.72
N MET A 15 5.99 -9.37 4.78
CA MET A 15 5.83 -10.72 4.23
C MET A 15 6.20 -11.82 5.25
N SER A 16 7.00 -11.52 6.27
CA SER A 16 7.28 -12.43 7.39
C SER A 16 6.25 -12.36 8.51
N ASP A 17 5.74 -11.16 8.80
CA ASP A 17 4.95 -10.92 10.02
C ASP A 17 3.45 -11.19 9.81
N ILE A 18 2.99 -11.21 8.55
CA ILE A 18 1.56 -11.24 8.23
C ILE A 18 1.22 -12.45 7.35
N SER A 19 0.35 -13.31 7.87
CA SER A 19 -0.20 -14.42 7.08
C SER A 19 -1.17 -13.93 5.99
N TYR A 20 -0.96 -14.37 4.75
CA TYR A 20 -1.89 -14.08 3.66
C TYR A 20 -3.18 -14.89 3.80
N LYS A 21 -4.33 -14.20 3.74
CA LYS A 21 -5.66 -14.79 3.72
C LYS A 21 -6.49 -14.11 2.64
N ARG A 22 -6.99 -14.90 1.67
CA ARG A 22 -7.91 -14.38 0.66
C ARG A 22 -9.25 -14.12 1.34
N GLU A 23 -9.73 -12.87 1.33
CA GLU A 23 -11.10 -12.57 1.79
C GLU A 23 -12.14 -13.29 0.91
N LEU A 24 -13.27 -13.64 1.51
CA LEU A 24 -14.42 -14.18 0.78
C LEU A 24 -15.07 -13.06 -0.04
N PRO A 25 -15.55 -13.34 -1.27
CA PRO A 25 -16.23 -12.36 -2.10
C PRO A 25 -17.34 -11.63 -1.33
N GLY A 26 -17.37 -10.30 -1.39
CA GLY A 26 -18.41 -9.46 -0.79
C GLY A 26 -18.09 -8.91 0.61
N LYS A 27 -16.96 -9.31 1.22
CA LYS A 27 -16.33 -8.58 2.31
C LYS A 27 -15.07 -7.94 1.75
N ASP A 28 -14.96 -6.63 1.90
CA ASP A 28 -13.86 -5.83 1.38
C ASP A 28 -13.52 -4.84 2.49
N ILE A 29 -13.03 -5.43 3.58
CA ILE A 29 -12.74 -4.75 4.84
C ILE A 29 -11.24 -4.53 4.91
N TRP A 30 -10.82 -3.28 4.71
CA TRP A 30 -9.40 -2.95 4.81
C TRP A 30 -8.98 -2.93 6.27
N GLN A 31 -7.77 -3.40 6.55
CA GLN A 31 -7.24 -3.58 7.89
C GLN A 31 -6.01 -2.70 8.12
N THR A 32 -5.83 -2.24 9.35
CA THR A 32 -4.57 -1.60 9.76
C THR A 32 -3.44 -2.64 9.84
N TYR A 33 -2.19 -2.17 9.95
CA TYR A 33 -1.04 -3.05 10.19
C TYR A 33 -1.23 -3.96 11.42
N ALA A 34 -1.70 -3.39 12.54
CA ALA A 34 -1.90 -4.12 13.79
C ALA A 34 -3.02 -5.16 13.71
N GLU A 35 -4.09 -4.87 12.96
CA GLU A 35 -5.16 -5.82 12.70
C GLU A 35 -4.69 -6.96 11.79
N SER A 36 -3.94 -6.63 10.74
CA SER A 36 -3.41 -7.58 9.77
C SER A 36 -2.51 -8.63 10.43
N ILE A 37 -1.65 -8.23 11.38
CA ILE A 37 -0.84 -9.19 12.18
C ILE A 37 -1.73 -10.20 12.90
N LYS A 38 -2.84 -9.76 13.49
CA LYS A 38 -3.71 -10.61 14.33
C LYS A 38 -4.62 -11.50 13.50
N LYS A 39 -5.17 -10.97 12.40
CA LYS A 39 -6.26 -11.60 11.65
C LYS A 39 -5.78 -12.24 10.35
N GLY A 40 -4.58 -11.90 9.88
CA GLY A 40 -4.16 -12.13 8.50
C GLY A 40 -4.65 -11.02 7.56
N ALA A 41 -4.15 -11.02 6.33
CA ALA A 41 -4.33 -9.92 5.38
C ALA A 41 -4.58 -10.42 3.96
N ASP A 42 -5.42 -9.70 3.22
CA ASP A 42 -5.56 -9.87 1.78
C ASP A 42 -4.55 -9.02 0.99
N CYS A 43 -4.80 -8.80 -0.30
CA CYS A 43 -3.83 -8.12 -1.15
C CYS A 43 -3.76 -6.61 -0.91
N GLU A 44 -4.85 -5.97 -0.47
CA GLU A 44 -4.93 -4.57 -0.10
C GLU A 44 -4.31 -4.33 1.28
N ASP A 45 -4.67 -5.18 2.24
CA ASP A 45 -4.17 -5.12 3.62
C ASP A 45 -2.65 -5.22 3.69
N LEU A 46 -2.05 -6.14 2.92
CA LEU A 46 -0.60 -6.26 2.83
C LEU A 46 0.06 -4.98 2.29
N LYS A 47 -0.62 -4.22 1.43
CA LYS A 47 -0.06 -3.01 0.81
C LYS A 47 -0.15 -1.83 1.75
N LEU A 48 -1.24 -1.75 2.53
CA LEU A 48 -1.35 -0.82 3.66
C LEU A 48 -0.29 -1.11 4.73
N ALA A 49 -0.09 -2.39 5.05
CA ALA A 49 0.97 -2.82 5.97
C ALA A 49 2.37 -2.42 5.48
N MET A 50 2.67 -2.63 4.19
CA MET A 50 3.95 -2.23 3.58
C MET A 50 4.12 -0.71 3.60
N ARG A 51 3.06 0.06 3.36
CA ARG A 51 3.08 1.52 3.51
C ARG A 51 3.46 1.91 4.93
N GLN A 52 2.82 1.35 5.95
CA GLN A 52 3.13 1.67 7.34
C GLN A 52 4.58 1.30 7.70
N ALA A 53 5.07 0.14 7.26
CA ALA A 53 6.46 -0.28 7.46
C ALA A 53 7.47 0.71 6.81
N LEU A 54 7.15 1.26 5.63
CA LEU A 54 7.97 2.29 4.97
C LEU A 54 7.96 3.62 5.74
N LEU A 55 6.80 4.05 6.25
CA LEU A 55 6.69 5.25 7.09
C LEU A 55 7.56 5.11 8.35
N LEU A 56 7.53 3.96 9.02
CA LEU A 56 8.38 3.67 10.18
C LEU A 56 9.88 3.71 9.85
N LYS A 57 10.28 3.47 8.59
CA LYS A 57 11.67 3.58 8.11
C LYS A 57 12.04 4.97 7.60
N GLY A 58 11.15 5.94 7.76
CA GLY A 58 11.36 7.35 7.45
C GLY A 58 11.02 7.75 6.01
N TYR A 59 10.27 6.94 5.26
CA TYR A 59 9.72 7.40 3.98
C TYR A 59 8.62 8.43 4.25
N LYS A 60 8.58 9.46 3.40
CA LYS A 60 7.48 10.44 3.40
C LYS A 60 6.29 9.84 2.67
N ASP A 61 5.09 10.06 3.20
CA ASP A 61 3.85 9.52 2.65
C ASP A 61 3.60 9.99 1.20
N GLN A 62 4.06 11.19 0.85
CA GLN A 62 4.00 11.71 -0.53
C GLN A 62 4.73 10.86 -1.57
N ASN A 63 5.68 10.03 -1.13
CA ASN A 63 6.43 9.13 -2.00
C ASN A 63 5.80 7.75 -2.10
N ILE A 64 4.65 7.51 -1.45
CA ILE A 64 4.00 6.21 -1.35
C ILE A 64 2.57 6.30 -1.88
N GLN A 65 2.20 5.39 -2.77
CA GLN A 65 0.90 5.36 -3.42
C GLN A 65 0.44 3.92 -3.62
N LEU A 66 -0.85 3.67 -3.49
CA LEU A 66 -1.46 2.39 -3.85
C LEU A 66 -1.94 2.46 -5.29
N ILE A 67 -1.66 1.43 -6.08
CA ILE A 67 -2.18 1.29 -7.43
C ILE A 67 -3.09 0.07 -7.44
N ALA A 68 -4.33 0.27 -7.86
CA ALA A 68 -5.25 -0.82 -8.15
C ALA A 68 -5.37 -0.99 -9.66
N GLY A 69 -5.39 -2.24 -10.10
CA GLY A 69 -5.51 -2.56 -11.50
C GLY A 69 -5.87 -4.01 -11.74
N ARG A 70 -5.97 -4.39 -13.01
CA ARG A 70 -6.24 -5.78 -13.41
C ARG A 70 -4.97 -6.51 -13.76
N LEU A 71 -4.85 -7.73 -13.26
CA LEU A 71 -3.72 -8.60 -13.58
C LEU A 71 -3.72 -8.98 -15.06
N LEU A 72 -2.58 -8.82 -15.72
CA LEU A 72 -2.44 -9.07 -17.16
C LEU A 72 -2.09 -10.54 -17.48
N ARG A 73 -1.60 -11.30 -16.51
CA ARG A 73 -1.11 -12.68 -16.70
C ARG A 73 -1.18 -13.53 -15.43
N GLY A 74 -0.98 -14.83 -15.61
CA GLY A 74 -1.00 -15.82 -14.54
C GLY A 74 -2.41 -16.36 -14.27
N ARG A 75 -2.54 -17.15 -13.20
CA ARG A 75 -3.80 -17.83 -12.83
C ARG A 75 -4.94 -16.89 -12.44
N TYR A 76 -4.63 -15.62 -12.17
CA TYR A 76 -5.57 -14.59 -11.73
C TYR A 76 -5.77 -13.48 -12.77
N LYS A 77 -5.49 -13.76 -14.05
CA LYS A 77 -5.63 -12.77 -15.12
C LYS A 77 -7.04 -12.17 -15.13
N GLY A 78 -7.13 -10.85 -15.17
CA GLY A 78 -8.37 -10.08 -15.17
C GLY A 78 -8.92 -9.75 -13.78
N GLU A 79 -8.44 -10.42 -12.72
CA GLU A 79 -8.82 -10.08 -11.34
C GLU A 79 -8.22 -8.73 -10.93
N MET A 80 -8.97 -8.00 -10.09
CA MET A 80 -8.49 -6.78 -9.44
C MET A 80 -7.40 -7.12 -8.44
N HIS A 81 -6.37 -6.29 -8.41
CA HIS A 81 -5.22 -6.47 -7.55
C HIS A 81 -4.61 -5.13 -7.16
N MET A 82 -4.09 -5.06 -5.94
CA MET A 82 -3.45 -3.86 -5.43
C MET A 82 -1.95 -4.05 -5.25
N VAL A 83 -1.19 -3.05 -5.67
CA VAL A 83 0.26 -2.97 -5.48
C VAL A 83 0.64 -1.64 -4.83
N LEU A 84 1.82 -1.60 -4.21
CA LEU A 84 2.35 -0.39 -3.60
C LEU A 84 3.45 0.21 -4.47
N ARG A 85 3.25 1.45 -4.92
CA ARG A 85 4.24 2.28 -5.60
C ARG A 85 5.02 3.10 -4.59
N VAL A 86 6.35 3.10 -4.71
CA VAL A 86 7.27 3.88 -3.86
C VAL A 86 8.29 4.61 -4.72
N VAL A 87 8.44 5.91 -4.51
CA VAL A 87 9.46 6.75 -5.15
C VAL A 87 10.67 6.89 -4.22
N ASP A 88 11.85 6.55 -4.71
CA ASP A 88 13.11 6.62 -3.97
C ASP A 88 14.20 7.21 -4.88
N HIS A 89 14.70 8.40 -4.54
CA HIS A 89 15.73 9.11 -5.31
C HIS A 89 15.46 9.18 -6.83
N GLY A 90 14.20 9.42 -7.22
CA GLY A 90 13.77 9.51 -8.62
C GLY A 90 13.44 8.16 -9.27
N GLN A 91 13.82 7.03 -8.67
CA GLN A 91 13.45 5.69 -9.13
C GLN A 91 12.10 5.26 -8.53
N VAL A 92 11.26 4.66 -9.36
CA VAL A 92 9.97 4.11 -8.93
C VAL A 92 10.06 2.60 -8.75
N TRP A 93 9.59 2.12 -7.59
CA TRP A 93 9.55 0.72 -7.18
C TRP A 93 8.11 0.27 -6.95
N ILE A 94 7.83 -0.98 -7.29
CA ILE A 94 6.59 -1.69 -6.97
C ILE A 94 6.90 -2.76 -5.93
N LEU A 95 6.12 -2.75 -4.86
CA LEU A 95 6.04 -3.81 -3.87
C LEU A 95 4.72 -4.52 -4.07
N ASP A 96 4.81 -5.84 -4.25
CA ASP A 96 3.64 -6.67 -4.45
C ASP A 96 3.79 -8.02 -3.73
N SER A 97 2.72 -8.48 -3.09
CA SER A 97 2.64 -9.74 -2.35
C SER A 97 2.69 -10.98 -3.24
N LEU A 98 2.51 -10.82 -4.56
CA LEU A 98 2.71 -11.91 -5.54
C LEU A 98 4.18 -12.05 -5.98
N LEU A 99 5.06 -11.16 -5.53
CA LEU A 99 6.47 -11.19 -5.86
C LEU A 99 7.30 -11.69 -4.67
N SER A 100 8.47 -12.25 -4.96
CA SER A 100 9.45 -12.57 -3.91
C SER A 100 10.30 -11.37 -3.48
N ARG A 101 10.27 -10.27 -4.26
CA ARG A 101 11.04 -9.05 -3.98
C ARG A 101 10.49 -7.85 -4.74
N PRO A 102 10.75 -6.61 -4.27
CA PRO A 102 10.38 -5.40 -4.99
C PRO A 102 10.99 -5.32 -6.40
N LYS A 103 10.28 -4.68 -7.32
CA LYS A 103 10.65 -4.55 -8.74
C LYS A 103 10.61 -3.09 -9.20
N PRO A 104 11.47 -2.68 -10.14
CA PRO A 104 11.30 -1.39 -10.81
C PRO A 104 9.95 -1.30 -11.51
N PHE A 105 9.31 -0.12 -11.48
CA PHE A 105 7.98 0.13 -12.06
C PHE A 105 7.85 -0.33 -13.50
N GLU A 106 8.78 0.08 -14.36
CA GLU A 106 8.81 -0.26 -15.80
C GLU A 106 8.88 -1.77 -16.05
N SER A 107 9.55 -2.51 -15.15
CA SER A 107 9.64 -3.97 -15.28
C SER A 107 8.36 -4.70 -14.83
N TYR A 108 7.44 -3.99 -14.17
CA TYR A 108 6.26 -4.55 -13.54
C TYR A 108 4.97 -4.21 -14.30
N MET A 109 4.66 -2.93 -14.48
CA MET A 109 3.31 -2.50 -14.90
C MET A 109 2.86 -3.12 -16.22
N ASP A 110 3.60 -2.86 -17.31
CA ASP A 110 3.23 -3.34 -18.66
C ASP A 110 3.13 -4.86 -18.78
N ARG A 111 3.79 -5.58 -17.87
CA ARG A 111 3.85 -7.04 -17.89
C ARG A 111 2.87 -7.71 -16.95
N TYR A 112 2.44 -7.06 -15.88
CA TYR A 112 1.70 -7.70 -14.79
C TYR A 112 0.39 -7.01 -14.42
N LEU A 113 0.29 -5.68 -14.57
CA LEU A 113 -0.85 -4.93 -14.04
C LEU A 113 -1.25 -3.78 -14.96
N LYS A 114 -2.49 -3.79 -15.44
CA LYS A 114 -3.11 -2.64 -16.09
C LYS A 114 -3.74 -1.76 -15.01
N GLU A 115 -3.17 -0.59 -14.76
CA GLU A 115 -3.70 0.39 -13.80
C GLU A 115 -5.15 0.77 -14.13
N GLU A 116 -5.99 0.80 -13.10
CA GLU A 116 -7.33 1.38 -13.16
C GLU A 116 -7.36 2.68 -12.36
N TYR A 117 -6.90 2.66 -11.10
CA TYR A 117 -6.87 3.85 -10.26
C TYR A 117 -5.70 3.86 -9.28
N LEU A 118 -5.39 5.05 -8.77
CA LEU A 118 -4.33 5.30 -7.82
C LEU A 118 -4.88 5.98 -6.57
N LEU A 119 -4.46 5.52 -5.39
CA LEU A 119 -4.72 6.18 -4.11
C LEU A 119 -3.42 6.75 -3.57
N SER A 120 -3.47 8.00 -3.15
CA SER A 120 -2.36 8.69 -2.49
C SER A 120 -2.86 9.42 -1.26
N HIS A 121 -1.93 9.95 -0.46
CA HIS A 121 -2.29 10.76 0.71
C HIS A 121 -3.16 11.99 0.39
N THR A 122 -3.16 12.50 -0.86
CA THR A 122 -3.95 13.69 -1.27
C THR A 122 -5.27 13.36 -1.97
N GLY A 123 -5.50 12.11 -2.34
CA GLY A 123 -6.71 11.72 -3.06
C GLY A 123 -6.61 10.44 -3.86
N LEU A 124 -7.74 10.14 -4.50
CA LEU A 124 -7.94 9.13 -5.52
C LEU A 124 -7.76 9.75 -6.92
N TYR A 125 -7.07 9.03 -7.81
CA TYR A 125 -6.78 9.46 -9.18
C TYR A 125 -7.16 8.36 -10.17
N TYR A 126 -7.75 8.74 -11.29
CA TYR A 126 -8.12 7.87 -12.43
C TYR A 126 -7.51 8.46 -13.70
N HIS A 127 -6.68 7.70 -14.42
CA HIS A 127 -5.88 8.19 -15.57
C HIS A 127 -5.17 9.53 -15.30
N GLY A 128 -4.61 9.71 -14.11
CA GLY A 128 -3.90 10.93 -13.72
C GLY A 128 -4.79 12.12 -13.30
N HIS A 129 -6.11 12.01 -13.41
CA HIS A 129 -7.04 13.04 -12.97
C HIS A 129 -7.58 12.74 -11.57
N LYS A 130 -7.57 13.75 -10.67
CA LYS A 130 -8.16 13.61 -9.34
C LYS A 130 -9.67 13.38 -9.49
N PHE A 131 -10.17 12.28 -8.91
CA PHE A 131 -11.45 11.72 -9.27
C PHE A 131 -12.45 11.73 -8.10
N MET A 132 -13.74 11.95 -8.40
CA MET A 132 -14.85 11.96 -7.42
C MET A 132 -16.07 11.15 -7.93
N GLU A 133 -15.87 9.98 -8.54
CA GLU A 133 -17.02 9.10 -8.89
C GLU A 133 -17.55 8.32 -7.68
N ARG A 134 -18.87 8.14 -7.63
CA ARG A 134 -19.61 7.51 -6.51
C ARG A 134 -19.15 6.10 -6.18
N ASP A 135 -18.69 5.31 -7.16
CA ASP A 135 -18.37 3.89 -6.95
C ASP A 135 -16.98 3.66 -6.35
N LEU A 136 -16.07 4.64 -6.50
CA LEU A 136 -14.73 4.60 -5.90
C LEU A 136 -14.65 5.38 -4.57
N VAL A 137 -15.67 6.19 -4.27
CA VAL A 137 -15.81 6.89 -2.98
C VAL A 137 -15.71 5.93 -1.78
N PRO A 138 -16.36 4.74 -1.77
CA PRO A 138 -16.19 3.80 -0.67
C PRO A 138 -14.74 3.34 -0.46
N LYS A 139 -13.99 3.08 -1.54
CA LYS A 139 -12.57 2.68 -1.46
C LYS A 139 -11.71 3.82 -0.89
N TRP A 140 -11.95 5.05 -1.35
CA TRP A 140 -11.29 6.23 -0.80
C TRP A 140 -11.63 6.47 0.68
N GLN A 141 -12.90 6.36 1.06
CA GLN A 141 -13.34 6.52 2.45
C GLN A 141 -12.72 5.46 3.37
N ARG A 142 -12.58 4.21 2.91
CA ARG A 142 -11.88 3.16 3.66
C ARG A 142 -10.41 3.49 3.83
N TYR A 143 -9.74 3.93 2.77
CA TYR A 143 -8.36 4.37 2.87
C TYR A 143 -8.21 5.54 3.87
N GLN A 144 -9.06 6.56 3.79
CA GLN A 144 -9.10 7.66 4.75
C GLN A 144 -9.35 7.19 6.19
N ARG A 145 -10.17 6.17 6.41
CA ARG A 145 -10.36 5.58 7.73
C ARG A 145 -9.05 5.00 8.27
N ILE A 146 -8.35 4.19 7.47
CA ILE A 146 -7.04 3.61 7.85
C ILE A 146 -6.05 4.73 8.21
N LEU A 147 -5.95 5.76 7.37
CA LEU A 147 -5.08 6.90 7.62
C LEU A 147 -5.38 7.58 8.98
N ARG A 148 -6.66 7.78 9.30
CA ARG A 148 -7.08 8.38 10.57
C ARG A 148 -6.77 7.50 11.78
N GLU A 149 -6.98 6.19 11.66
CA GLU A 149 -6.70 5.23 12.73
C GLU A 149 -5.19 5.19 13.03
N GLU A 150 -4.36 5.07 12.00
CA GLU A 150 -2.90 5.08 12.14
C GLU A 150 -2.38 6.40 12.73
N MET A 151 -2.98 7.54 12.35
CA MET A 151 -2.64 8.84 12.95
C MET A 151 -3.06 8.92 14.42
N SER A 152 -4.23 8.41 14.78
CA SER A 152 -4.70 8.38 16.17
C SER A 152 -3.79 7.52 17.05
N GLU A 153 -3.34 6.37 16.56
CA GLU A 153 -2.39 5.51 17.27
C GLU A 153 -1.05 6.22 17.49
N LYS A 154 -0.52 6.93 16.48
CA LYS A 154 0.69 7.75 16.64
C LYS A 154 0.53 8.83 17.71
N MET A 155 -0.63 9.49 17.79
CA MET A 155 -0.87 10.54 18.80
C MET A 155 -1.01 9.99 20.22
N LYS A 156 -1.39 8.72 20.38
CA LYS A 156 -1.50 8.05 21.68
C LYS A 156 -0.14 7.58 22.22
N ASP A 157 0.82 7.35 21.34
CA ASP A 157 2.16 6.91 21.71
C ASP A 157 3.02 8.11 22.16
N LYS A 158 3.38 8.14 23.45
CA LYS A 158 4.08 9.26 24.12
C LYS A 158 5.38 9.65 23.41
N LYS A 159 6.03 8.68 22.76
CA LYS A 159 7.28 8.84 21.99
C LYS A 159 7.16 9.77 20.77
N TRP A 160 5.95 9.96 20.23
CA TRP A 160 5.69 10.84 19.08
C TRP A 160 5.32 12.27 19.47
N LYS A 161 4.83 12.50 20.71
CA LYS A 161 4.57 13.85 21.22
C LYS A 161 5.87 14.65 21.37
N ASP A 162 6.96 13.98 21.74
CA ASP A 162 8.27 14.63 21.93
C ASP A 162 8.96 14.97 20.60
N LEU A 163 8.57 14.34 19.48
CA LEU A 163 9.05 14.65 18.14
C LEU A 163 8.42 15.91 17.52
N GLN A 164 7.38 16.48 18.14
CA GLN A 164 6.77 17.76 17.73
C GLN A 164 7.31 18.98 18.49
N VAL A 165 8.20 18.80 19.48
CA VAL A 165 8.81 19.91 20.24
C VAL A 165 10.15 20.37 19.63
N THR A 166 10.44 19.95 18.39
CA THR A 166 11.63 20.41 17.66
C THR A 166 11.31 20.60 16.18
N LEU A 167 10.38 21.52 15.90
CA LEU A 167 10.24 22.21 14.62
C LEU A 167 10.12 23.71 14.86
#